data_AF-A0A2V5QKG7-F1
#
_entry.id   AF-A0A2V5QKG7-F1
#
_cell.length_a   1.000
_cell.length_b   1.000
_cell.length_c   1.000
_cell.angle_alpha   90.00
_cell.angle_beta   90.00
_cell.angle_gamma   90.00
#
_symmetry.space_group_name_H-M   'P 1'
#
loop_
_entity.id
_entity.type
_entity.pdbx_description
1 polymer ?
#
loop_
_entity_poly.entity_id
_entity_poly.type
_entity_poly.pdbx_seq_one_letter_code
_entity_poly.pdbx_strand_id
1 'polypeptide(L)'
;MPTPEGEYFESSRFAGLSFLLGLVAVVALVLCVIGAIVSPHQFSYSWLFAFAFFFTLCAGCFFWTIVHHATDAEWSVVVRRQLENIAALLTVLALLFVPILLLRHHLYAWMDIPRGVEPSLDTKRAYLNWTFFFVRAVVFLGFFLLAALTLRRLSVEQDKDGSPRFTIGMRKVSFISLPMFALCLTFGAFDWLMSLNYRWFSTMFG
;
A
#
# COMPACT_ATOMS: atom_id res chain seq x y z
N MET A 1 39.06 -10.62 22.48
CA MET A 1 37.70 -10.22 22.91
C MET A 1 36.80 -11.42 22.73
N PRO A 2 36.06 -11.88 23.76
CA PRO A 2 35.03 -12.88 23.55
C PRO A 2 34.03 -12.32 22.54
N THR A 3 33.69 -13.11 21.53
CA THR A 3 32.61 -12.76 20.60
C THR A 3 31.33 -12.56 21.40
N PRO A 4 30.63 -11.43 21.26
CA PRO A 4 29.36 -11.23 21.94
C PRO A 4 28.41 -12.37 21.58
N GLU A 5 27.74 -12.94 22.58
CA GLU A 5 26.72 -13.97 22.37
C GLU A 5 25.62 -13.40 21.46
N GLY A 6 25.14 -14.19 20.51
CA GLY A 6 24.09 -13.75 19.59
C GLY A 6 22.81 -13.41 20.36
N GLU A 7 22.20 -12.27 20.08
CA GLU A 7 20.91 -11.90 20.67
C GLU A 7 19.84 -12.93 20.27
N TYR A 8 19.33 -13.68 21.23
CA TYR A 8 18.22 -14.61 21.01
C TYR A 8 16.89 -13.86 21.04
N PHE A 9 16.09 -14.01 19.98
CA PHE A 9 14.74 -13.47 19.94
C PHE A 9 13.79 -14.31 20.82
N GLU A 10 13.40 -13.78 21.98
CA GLU A 10 12.37 -14.40 22.83
C GLU A 10 10.98 -14.21 22.22
N SER A 11 10.50 -15.23 21.50
CA SER A 11 9.19 -15.20 20.84
C SER A 11 8.01 -15.04 21.81
N SER A 12 8.17 -15.43 23.08
CA SER A 12 7.12 -15.35 24.11
C SER A 12 7.00 -13.98 24.78
N ARG A 13 8.02 -13.12 24.68
CA ARG A 13 8.10 -11.84 25.41
C ARG A 13 6.93 -10.90 25.08
N PHE A 14 6.41 -10.96 23.86
CA PHE A 14 5.29 -10.12 23.39
C PHE A 14 4.00 -10.90 23.07
N ALA A 15 3.94 -12.20 23.40
CA ALA A 15 2.81 -13.05 23.02
C ALA A 15 1.46 -12.53 23.53
N GLY A 16 1.41 -12.02 24.79
CA GLY A 16 0.20 -11.44 25.36
C GLY A 16 -0.27 -10.17 24.65
N LEU A 17 0.66 -9.29 24.27
CA LEU A 17 0.35 -8.07 23.51
C LEU A 17 -0.13 -8.41 22.09
N SER A 18 0.55 -9.33 21.41
CA SER A 18 0.14 -9.79 20.07
C SER A 18 -1.25 -10.43 20.10
N PHE A 19 -1.57 -11.21 21.12
CA PHE A 19 -2.90 -11.79 21.31
C PHE A 19 -3.97 -10.72 21.52
N LEU A 20 -3.71 -9.74 22.39
CA LEU A 20 -4.62 -8.61 22.63
C LEU A 20 -4.89 -7.81 21.35
N LEU A 21 -3.83 -7.46 20.61
CA LEU A 21 -3.94 -6.73 19.35
C LEU A 21 -4.72 -7.54 18.30
N GLY A 22 -4.49 -8.86 18.24
CA GLY A 22 -5.26 -9.76 17.38
C GLY A 22 -6.74 -9.78 17.74
N LEU A 23 -7.09 -9.84 19.02
CA LEU A 23 -8.47 -9.81 19.49
C LEU A 23 -9.15 -8.48 19.15
N VAL A 24 -8.47 -7.35 19.39
CA VAL A 24 -8.96 -6.02 19.01
C VAL A 24 -9.18 -5.92 17.50
N ALA A 25 -8.26 -6.46 16.68
CA ALA A 25 -8.40 -6.48 15.23
C ALA A 25 -9.63 -7.29 14.77
N VAL A 26 -9.88 -8.45 15.38
CA VAL A 26 -11.06 -9.27 15.08
C VAL A 26 -12.35 -8.55 15.44
N VAL A 27 -12.43 -7.97 16.65
CA VAL A 27 -13.60 -7.20 17.09
C VAL A 27 -13.84 -6.00 16.17
N ALA A 28 -12.79 -5.26 15.80
CA ALA A 28 -12.89 -4.14 14.87
C ALA A 28 -13.39 -4.58 13.48
N LEU A 29 -12.88 -5.70 12.95
CA LEU A 29 -13.35 -6.25 11.67
C LEU A 29 -14.83 -6.64 11.72
N VAL A 30 -15.30 -7.26 12.82
CA VAL A 30 -16.72 -7.60 13.00
C VAL A 30 -17.58 -6.33 13.02
N LEU A 31 -17.15 -5.29 13.73
CA LEU A 31 -17.85 -4.00 13.74
C LEU A 31 -17.86 -3.34 12.36
N CYS A 32 -16.78 -3.45 11.59
CA CYS A 32 -16.74 -2.98 10.20
C CYS A 32 -17.75 -3.74 9.31
N VAL A 33 -17.87 -5.06 9.46
CA VAL A 33 -18.86 -5.86 8.73
C VAL A 33 -20.28 -5.44 9.08
N ILE A 34 -20.57 -5.19 10.37
CA ILE A 34 -21.87 -4.67 10.81
C ILE A 34 -22.12 -3.29 10.17
N GLY A 35 -21.14 -2.39 10.21
CA GLY A 35 -21.24 -1.06 9.59
C GLY A 35 -21.50 -1.12 8.09
N ALA A 36 -20.87 -2.06 7.38
CA ALA A 36 -21.08 -2.28 5.96
C ALA A 36 -22.52 -2.69 5.62
N ILE A 37 -23.23 -3.37 6.53
CA ILE A 37 -24.62 -3.80 6.34
C ILE A 37 -25.60 -2.68 6.74
N VAL A 38 -25.33 -1.98 7.84
CA VAL A 38 -26.23 -0.95 8.38
C VAL A 38 -26.24 0.32 7.53
N SER A 39 -25.06 0.79 7.11
CA SER A 39 -24.93 2.03 6.32
C SER A 39 -23.82 1.90 5.27
N PRO A 40 -24.06 1.16 4.16
CA PRO A 40 -23.05 0.89 3.14
C PRO A 40 -22.38 2.14 2.58
N HIS A 41 -23.16 3.21 2.38
CA HIS A 41 -22.66 4.48 1.87
C HIS A 41 -21.65 5.11 2.83
N GLN A 42 -22.02 5.34 4.10
CA GLN A 42 -21.10 5.91 5.10
C GLN A 42 -19.87 5.03 5.31
N PHE A 43 -20.07 3.72 5.40
CA PHE A 43 -18.98 2.76 5.58
C PHE A 43 -17.97 2.83 4.43
N SER A 44 -18.42 2.94 3.18
CA SER A 44 -17.53 2.98 2.01
C SER A 44 -16.54 4.14 2.07
N TYR A 45 -17.00 5.37 2.40
CA TYR A 45 -16.13 6.54 2.55
C TYR A 45 -15.19 6.42 3.75
N SER A 46 -15.68 5.94 4.89
CA SER A 46 -14.84 5.72 6.08
C SER A 46 -13.76 4.67 5.84
N TRP A 47 -14.08 3.60 5.09
CA TRP A 47 -13.14 2.56 4.71
C TRP A 47 -12.08 3.08 3.74
N LEU A 48 -12.49 3.83 2.71
CA LEU A 48 -11.55 4.45 1.77
C LEU A 48 -10.59 5.42 2.47
N PHE A 49 -11.09 6.22 3.40
CA PHE A 49 -10.27 7.12 4.22
C PHE A 49 -9.22 6.34 5.03
N ALA A 50 -9.65 5.31 5.77
CA ALA A 50 -8.74 4.49 6.57
C ALA A 50 -7.72 3.78 5.67
N PHE A 51 -8.16 3.21 4.54
CA PHE A 51 -7.28 2.60 3.56
C PHE A 51 -6.22 3.59 3.06
N ALA A 52 -6.60 4.80 2.63
CA ALA A 52 -5.68 5.80 2.13
C ALA A 52 -4.65 6.23 3.19
N PHE A 53 -5.09 6.40 4.45
CA PHE A 53 -4.20 6.72 5.56
C PHE A 53 -3.13 5.65 5.78
N PHE A 54 -3.53 4.38 5.92
CA PHE A 54 -2.58 3.30 6.14
C PHE A 54 -1.75 3.00 4.88
N PHE A 55 -2.32 3.17 3.69
CA PHE A 55 -1.61 3.02 2.42
C PHE A 55 -0.49 4.03 2.29
N THR A 56 -0.74 5.31 2.53
CA THR A 56 0.29 6.36 2.46
C THR A 56 1.38 6.16 3.52
N LEU A 57 1.04 5.67 4.72
CA LEU A 57 2.02 5.29 5.73
C LEU A 57 2.93 4.15 5.23
N CYS A 58 2.36 3.07 4.70
CA CYS A 58 3.15 1.93 4.22
C CYS A 58 3.94 2.28 2.95
N ALA A 59 3.35 3.05 2.04
CA ALA A 59 4.01 3.57 0.84
C ALA A 59 5.18 4.50 1.20
N GLY A 60 5.04 5.33 2.25
CA GLY A 60 6.13 6.15 2.76
C GLY A 60 7.29 5.32 3.32
N CYS A 61 7.02 4.25 4.08
CA CYS A 61 8.06 3.33 4.54
C CYS A 61 8.74 2.59 3.38
N PHE A 62 7.96 2.19 2.37
CA PHE A 62 8.50 1.60 1.15
C PHE A 62 9.39 2.58 0.39
N PHE A 63 8.96 3.85 0.26
CA PHE A 63 9.75 4.92 -0.35
C PHE A 63 11.11 5.12 0.34
N TRP A 64 11.13 5.18 1.67
CA TRP A 64 12.38 5.29 2.41
C TRP A 64 13.30 4.08 2.22
N THR A 65 12.73 2.88 2.07
CA THR A 65 13.48 1.65 1.80
C THR A 65 14.12 1.68 0.42
N ILE A 66 13.39 2.10 -0.62
CA ILE A 66 13.96 2.20 -1.97
C ILE A 66 15.01 3.30 -2.05
N VAL A 67 14.80 4.46 -1.40
CA VAL A 67 15.78 5.55 -1.35
C VAL A 67 17.06 5.08 -0.65
N HIS A 68 16.95 4.41 0.49
CA HIS A 68 18.09 3.87 1.23
C HIS A 68 19.03 3.06 0.33
N HIS A 69 18.48 2.14 -0.48
CA HIS A 69 19.27 1.30 -1.37
C HIS A 69 19.68 1.98 -2.68
N ALA A 70 18.94 3.00 -3.14
CA ALA A 70 19.26 3.73 -4.36
C ALA A 70 20.40 4.73 -4.16
N THR A 71 20.52 5.31 -2.96
CA THR A 71 21.55 6.31 -2.62
C THR A 71 22.66 5.78 -1.72
N ASP A 72 22.62 4.49 -1.35
CA ASP A 72 23.57 3.87 -0.42
C ASP A 72 23.65 4.63 0.92
N ALA A 73 22.49 4.97 1.48
CA ALA A 73 22.40 5.81 2.67
C ALA A 73 22.83 5.06 3.95
N GLU A 74 23.93 5.49 4.58
CA GLU A 74 24.40 4.90 5.84
C GLU A 74 23.57 5.33 7.07
N TRP A 75 22.92 6.49 7.01
CA TRP A 75 22.20 7.08 8.16
C TRP A 75 20.86 6.39 8.48
N SER A 76 20.29 5.62 7.54
CA SER A 76 19.00 4.93 7.72
C SER A 76 19.15 3.43 8.02
N VAL A 77 20.37 2.93 8.18
CA VAL A 77 20.65 1.50 8.43
C VAL A 77 19.92 0.98 9.67
N VAL A 78 19.88 1.76 10.76
CA VAL A 78 19.26 1.34 12.04
C VAL A 78 17.74 1.18 11.93
N VAL A 79 17.08 2.02 11.12
CA VAL A 79 15.61 2.02 10.98
C VAL A 79 15.12 1.22 9.77
N ARG A 80 16.04 0.79 8.88
CA ARG A 80 15.73 0.09 7.63
C ARG A 80 14.82 -1.11 7.85
N ARG A 81 15.12 -1.94 8.85
CA ARG A 81 14.35 -3.17 9.11
C ARG A 81 12.90 -2.87 9.51
N GLN A 82 12.69 -1.84 10.34
CA GLN A 82 11.35 -1.40 10.73
C GLN A 82 10.57 -0.90 9.51
N LEU A 83 11.22 -0.11 8.64
CA LEU A 83 10.61 0.38 7.41
C LEU A 83 10.25 -0.76 6.44
N GLU A 84 11.12 -1.73 6.24
CA GLU A 84 10.83 -2.93 5.43
C GLU A 84 9.66 -3.74 5.98
N ASN A 85 9.56 -3.88 7.31
CA ASN A 85 8.47 -4.63 7.95
C ASN A 85 7.12 -3.91 7.78
N ILE A 86 7.10 -2.59 7.92
CA ILE A 86 5.89 -1.79 7.69
C ILE A 86 5.53 -1.80 6.20
N ALA A 87 6.52 -1.64 5.31
CA ALA A 87 6.31 -1.72 3.86
C ALA A 87 5.73 -3.08 3.42
N ALA A 88 6.10 -4.17 4.07
CA ALA A 88 5.54 -5.49 3.78
C ALA A 88 4.02 -5.57 4.05
N LEU A 89 3.46 -4.69 4.88
CA LEU A 89 2.01 -4.59 5.11
C LEU A 89 1.24 -4.06 3.89
N LEU A 90 1.92 -3.56 2.84
CA LEU A 90 1.30 -3.29 1.54
C LEU A 90 0.61 -4.54 0.96
N THR A 91 1.09 -5.74 1.31
CA THR A 91 0.43 -7.01 0.96
C THR A 91 -0.94 -7.15 1.60
N VAL A 92 -1.06 -6.78 2.87
CA VAL A 92 -2.32 -6.79 3.62
C VAL A 92 -3.25 -5.70 3.07
N LEU A 93 -2.71 -4.52 2.76
CA LEU A 93 -3.50 -3.44 2.14
C LEU A 93 -4.05 -3.82 0.77
N ALA A 94 -3.29 -4.56 -0.05
CA ALA A 94 -3.80 -5.07 -1.32
C ALA A 94 -5.06 -5.94 -1.13
N LEU A 95 -5.12 -6.74 -0.05
CA LEU A 95 -6.32 -7.48 0.32
C LEU A 95 -7.43 -6.57 0.85
N LEU A 96 -7.10 -5.58 1.69
CA LEU A 96 -8.05 -4.60 2.25
C LEU A 96 -8.59 -3.60 1.21
N PHE A 97 -8.09 -3.65 -0.02
CA PHE A 97 -8.68 -2.94 -1.16
C PHE A 97 -9.96 -3.61 -1.69
N VAL A 98 -10.19 -4.90 -1.40
CA VAL A 98 -11.36 -5.64 -1.90
C VAL A 98 -12.70 -4.99 -1.52
N PRO A 99 -12.94 -4.55 -0.26
CA PRO A 99 -14.18 -3.84 0.08
C PRO A 99 -14.44 -2.58 -0.75
N ILE A 100 -13.38 -1.85 -1.16
CA ILE A 100 -13.50 -0.66 -2.02
C ILE A 100 -14.05 -1.06 -3.40
N LEU A 101 -13.58 -2.19 -3.95
CA LEU A 101 -14.08 -2.71 -5.23
C LEU A 101 -15.53 -3.17 -5.16
N LEU A 102 -15.94 -3.76 -4.03
CA LEU A 102 -17.31 -4.22 -3.81
C LEU A 102 -18.28 -3.05 -3.63
N LEU A 103 -17.88 -2.02 -2.87
CA LEU A 103 -18.71 -0.85 -2.54
C LEU A 103 -18.51 0.33 -3.49
N ARG A 104 -17.85 0.12 -4.63
CA ARG A 104 -17.44 1.15 -5.60
C ARG A 104 -18.58 2.09 -6.05
N HIS A 105 -19.80 1.58 -6.19
CA HIS A 105 -20.96 2.37 -6.64
C HIS A 105 -21.40 3.40 -5.59
N HIS A 106 -21.07 3.20 -4.31
CA HIS A 106 -21.31 4.20 -3.27
C HIS A 106 -20.23 5.28 -3.23
N LEU A 107 -19.02 4.97 -3.69
CA LEU A 107 -17.87 5.88 -3.69
C LEU A 107 -17.81 6.74 -4.95
N TYR A 108 -17.98 6.12 -6.10
CA TYR A 108 -17.65 6.69 -7.39
C TYR A 108 -18.92 6.95 -8.19
N ALA A 109 -19.52 8.13 -8.00
CA ALA A 109 -20.74 8.53 -8.68
C ALA A 109 -20.63 8.45 -10.22
N TRP A 110 -19.42 8.62 -10.77
CA TRP A 110 -19.18 8.51 -12.21
C TRP A 110 -19.43 7.10 -12.77
N MET A 111 -19.48 6.06 -11.94
CA MET A 111 -19.74 4.69 -12.38
C MET A 111 -21.20 4.45 -12.76
N ASP A 112 -22.13 5.27 -12.24
CA ASP A 112 -23.57 5.11 -12.47
C ASP A 112 -24.11 6.07 -13.55
N ILE A 113 -23.30 7.04 -13.99
CA ILE A 113 -23.71 8.07 -14.96
C ILE A 113 -23.54 7.57 -16.40
N PRO A 114 -24.64 7.41 -17.16
CA PRO A 114 -24.58 6.90 -18.53
C PRO A 114 -23.99 7.94 -19.51
N ARG A 115 -23.64 7.47 -20.72
CA ARG A 115 -23.03 8.30 -21.77
C ARG A 115 -23.98 9.38 -22.27
N GLY A 116 -23.48 10.61 -22.44
CA GLY A 116 -24.25 11.73 -22.98
C GLY A 116 -24.97 12.60 -21.94
N VAL A 117 -24.92 12.26 -20.65
CA VAL A 117 -25.54 13.07 -19.59
C VAL A 117 -24.60 14.18 -19.10
N GLU A 118 -23.31 13.88 -18.98
CA GLU A 118 -22.31 14.77 -18.38
C GLU A 118 -21.09 14.92 -19.30
N PRO A 119 -20.98 16.04 -20.06
CA PRO A 119 -19.87 16.26 -20.99
C PRO A 119 -18.48 16.20 -20.34
N SER A 120 -18.39 16.64 -19.07
CA SER A 120 -17.15 16.63 -18.30
C SER A 120 -16.64 15.21 -18.00
N LEU A 121 -17.55 14.25 -17.81
CA LEU A 121 -17.22 12.85 -17.61
C LEU A 121 -17.01 12.13 -18.96
N ASP A 122 -17.78 12.51 -19.98
CA ASP A 122 -17.73 11.90 -21.31
C ASP A 122 -16.31 11.99 -21.91
N THR A 123 -15.63 13.13 -21.74
CA THR A 123 -14.23 13.32 -22.19
C THR A 123 -13.21 12.46 -21.43
N LYS A 124 -13.53 12.05 -20.20
CA LYS A 124 -12.63 11.29 -19.31
C LYS A 124 -12.87 9.78 -19.34
N ARG A 125 -13.90 9.29 -20.03
CA ARG A 125 -14.31 7.86 -20.04
C ARG A 125 -13.25 6.89 -20.53
N ALA A 126 -12.32 7.35 -21.38
CA ALA A 126 -11.16 6.55 -21.77
C ALA A 126 -10.33 6.14 -20.54
N TYR A 127 -10.24 7.01 -19.53
CA TYR A 127 -9.54 6.76 -18.26
C TYR A 127 -10.48 6.26 -17.14
N LEU A 128 -11.62 6.92 -16.96
CA LEU A 128 -12.66 6.62 -15.97
C LEU A 128 -13.68 5.61 -16.53
N ASN A 129 -13.28 4.35 -16.56
CA ASN A 129 -14.18 3.22 -16.81
C ASN A 129 -13.81 2.07 -15.86
N TRP A 130 -14.79 1.21 -15.56
CA TRP A 130 -14.63 0.14 -14.58
C TRP A 130 -13.46 -0.81 -14.91
N THR A 131 -13.41 -1.31 -16.15
CA THR A 131 -12.37 -2.28 -16.56
C THR A 131 -10.98 -1.70 -16.39
N PHE A 132 -10.76 -0.47 -16.87
CA PHE A 132 -9.45 0.16 -16.82
C PHE A 132 -9.07 0.58 -15.38
N PHE A 133 -10.03 1.04 -14.58
CA PHE A 133 -9.83 1.29 -13.14
C PHE A 133 -9.39 0.02 -12.41
N PHE A 134 -10.07 -1.11 -12.62
CA PHE A 134 -9.74 -2.38 -11.98
C PHE A 134 -8.35 -2.89 -12.38
N VAL A 135 -8.03 -2.87 -13.68
CA VAL A 135 -6.71 -3.28 -14.17
C VAL A 135 -5.60 -2.41 -13.57
N ARG A 136 -5.78 -1.08 -13.53
CA ARG A 136 -4.82 -0.17 -12.91
C ARG A 136 -4.65 -0.44 -11.43
N ALA A 137 -5.74 -0.62 -10.68
CA ALA A 137 -5.67 -0.97 -9.27
C ALA A 137 -4.86 -2.26 -9.01
N VAL A 138 -5.09 -3.31 -9.82
CA VAL A 138 -4.33 -4.57 -9.74
C VAL A 138 -2.85 -4.35 -10.08
N VAL A 139 -2.54 -3.54 -11.11
CA VAL A 139 -1.16 -3.23 -11.49
C VAL A 139 -0.44 -2.44 -10.39
N PHE A 140 -1.07 -1.41 -9.83
CA PHE A 140 -0.47 -0.56 -8.80
C PHE A 140 -0.22 -1.35 -7.52
N LEU A 141 -1.25 -2.04 -7.00
CA LEU A 141 -1.13 -2.86 -5.79
C LEU A 141 -0.20 -4.05 -6.01
N GLY A 142 -0.23 -4.66 -7.20
CA GLY A 142 0.67 -5.73 -7.59
C GLY A 142 2.14 -5.28 -7.61
N PHE A 143 2.42 -4.09 -8.15
CA PHE A 143 3.75 -3.49 -8.09
C PHE A 143 4.21 -3.30 -6.63
N PHE A 144 3.42 -2.64 -5.80
CA PHE A 144 3.76 -2.40 -4.39
C PHE A 144 3.99 -3.71 -3.63
N LEU A 145 3.12 -4.70 -3.82
CA LEU A 145 3.21 -6.02 -3.22
C LEU A 145 4.49 -6.74 -3.63
N LEU A 146 4.78 -6.84 -4.92
CA LEU A 146 5.92 -7.58 -5.43
C LEU A 146 7.24 -6.90 -5.07
N ALA A 147 7.32 -5.58 -5.19
CA ALA A 147 8.54 -4.83 -4.88
C ALA A 147 8.87 -4.88 -3.38
N ALA A 148 7.89 -4.64 -2.50
CA ALA A 148 8.11 -4.69 -1.05
C ALA A 148 8.52 -6.09 -0.58
N LEU A 149 7.87 -7.15 -1.09
CA LEU A 149 8.24 -8.53 -0.76
C LEU A 149 9.62 -8.90 -1.30
N THR A 150 9.97 -8.46 -2.50
CA THR A 150 11.28 -8.76 -3.11
C THR A 150 12.41 -8.10 -2.32
N LEU A 151 12.28 -6.82 -1.96
CA LEU A 151 13.26 -6.13 -1.12
C LEU A 151 13.42 -6.81 0.24
N ARG A 152 12.30 -7.13 0.90
CA ARG A 152 12.35 -7.83 2.19
C ARG A 152 13.00 -9.22 2.08
N ARG A 153 12.70 -9.98 1.02
CA ARG A 153 13.32 -11.30 0.80
C ARG A 153 14.83 -11.18 0.60
N LEU A 154 15.28 -10.26 -0.27
CA LEU A 154 16.70 -10.04 -0.51
C LEU A 154 17.44 -9.56 0.75
N SER A 155 16.81 -8.69 1.55
CA SER A 155 17.35 -8.20 2.83
C SER A 155 17.55 -9.35 3.84
N VAL A 156 16.55 -10.23 4.01
CA VAL A 156 16.66 -11.40 4.90
C VAL A 156 17.72 -12.40 4.43
N GLU A 157 17.83 -12.63 3.12
CA GLU A 157 18.84 -13.56 2.59
C GLU A 157 20.26 -12.99 2.70
N GLN A 158 20.42 -11.66 2.66
CA GLN A 158 21.70 -11.01 2.92
C GLN A 158 22.19 -11.27 4.35
N ASP A 159 21.30 -11.28 5.33
CA ASP A 159 21.67 -11.53 6.74
C ASP A 159 22.19 -12.96 6.96
N LYS A 160 21.78 -13.93 6.12
CA LYS A 160 22.19 -15.33 6.24
C LYS A 160 23.55 -15.62 5.59
N ASP A 161 23.77 -15.07 4.40
CA ASP A 161 24.91 -15.40 3.53
C ASP A 161 26.01 -14.33 3.57
N GLY A 162 25.69 -13.10 3.98
CA GLY A 162 26.62 -11.97 4.03
C GLY A 162 27.14 -11.50 2.67
N SER A 163 26.65 -12.06 1.57
CA SER A 163 27.21 -11.86 0.23
C SER A 163 26.78 -10.53 -0.41
N PRO A 164 27.69 -9.79 -1.09
CA PRO A 164 27.37 -8.50 -1.72
C PRO A 164 26.32 -8.57 -2.84
N ARG A 165 26.04 -9.76 -3.37
CA ARG A 165 25.05 -9.97 -4.46
C ARG A 165 23.66 -9.48 -4.08
N PHE A 166 23.26 -9.63 -2.81
CA PHE A 166 21.94 -9.24 -2.34
C PHE A 166 21.80 -7.72 -2.26
N THR A 167 22.85 -7.02 -1.82
CA THR A 167 22.94 -5.56 -1.84
C THR A 167 22.78 -5.02 -3.27
N ILE A 168 23.51 -5.61 -4.24
CA ILE A 168 23.41 -5.22 -5.65
C ILE A 168 22.00 -5.51 -6.20
N GLY A 169 21.40 -6.65 -5.81
CA GLY A 169 20.03 -7.01 -6.17
C GLY A 169 19.01 -5.99 -5.67
N MET A 170 19.09 -5.61 -4.39
CA MET A 170 18.21 -4.60 -3.80
C MET A 170 18.40 -3.24 -4.48
N ARG A 171 19.63 -2.84 -4.79
CA ARG A 171 19.91 -1.60 -5.53
C ARG A 171 19.22 -1.58 -6.90
N LYS A 172 19.29 -2.67 -7.66
CA LYS A 172 18.59 -2.80 -8.96
C LYS A 172 17.08 -2.69 -8.81
N VAL A 173 16.49 -3.40 -7.84
CA VAL A 173 15.05 -3.33 -7.56
C VAL A 173 14.65 -1.91 -7.19
N SER A 174 15.42 -1.22 -6.34
CA SER A 174 15.15 0.15 -5.93
C SER A 174 15.23 1.16 -7.07
N PHE A 175 16.21 1.06 -7.96
CA PHE A 175 16.30 1.94 -9.13
C PHE A 175 15.09 1.81 -10.06
N ILE A 176 14.61 0.59 -10.30
CA ILE A 176 13.39 0.36 -11.09
C ILE A 176 12.15 0.84 -10.33
N SER A 177 12.14 0.65 -9.01
CA SER A 177 10.98 0.98 -8.17
C SER A 177 10.78 2.47 -7.98
N LEU A 178 11.81 3.33 -8.08
CA LEU A 178 11.68 4.78 -7.92
C LEU A 178 10.71 5.45 -8.91
N PRO A 179 10.91 5.34 -10.24
CA PRO A 179 9.96 5.93 -11.20
C PRO A 179 8.60 5.23 -11.14
N MET A 180 8.59 3.90 -10.94
CA MET A 180 7.34 3.15 -10.81
C MET A 180 6.53 3.56 -9.58
N PHE A 181 7.20 3.87 -8.47
CA PHE A 181 6.58 4.37 -7.24
C PHE A 181 5.86 5.69 -7.51
N ALA A 182 6.54 6.66 -8.13
CA ALA A 182 5.95 7.95 -8.46
C ALA A 182 4.71 7.78 -9.36
N LEU A 183 4.83 7.00 -10.44
CA LEU A 183 3.71 6.77 -11.35
C LEU A 183 2.53 6.06 -10.66
N CYS A 184 2.78 4.98 -9.92
CA CYS A 184 1.72 4.23 -9.26
C CYS A 184 1.05 5.03 -8.14
N LEU A 185 1.82 5.83 -7.39
CA LEU A 185 1.27 6.69 -6.34
C LEU A 185 0.37 7.77 -6.94
N THR A 186 0.85 8.48 -7.97
CA THR A 186 0.09 9.57 -8.60
C THR A 186 -1.17 9.05 -9.29
N PHE A 187 -1.07 8.03 -10.14
CA PHE A 187 -2.26 7.46 -10.78
C PHE A 187 -3.20 6.76 -9.79
N GLY A 188 -2.66 6.17 -8.71
CA GLY A 188 -3.45 5.65 -7.60
C GLY A 188 -4.23 6.75 -6.87
N ALA A 189 -3.61 7.91 -6.61
CA ALA A 189 -4.30 9.07 -6.02
C ALA A 189 -5.39 9.62 -6.95
N PHE A 190 -5.13 9.65 -8.25
CA PHE A 190 -6.11 10.06 -9.26
C PHE A 190 -7.32 9.11 -9.30
N ASP A 191 -7.06 7.81 -9.26
CA ASP A 191 -8.11 6.79 -9.27
C ASP A 191 -8.91 6.77 -7.98
N TRP A 192 -8.24 6.64 -6.84
CA TRP A 192 -8.91 6.26 -5.61
C TRP A 192 -9.55 7.45 -4.88
N LEU A 193 -8.93 8.63 -4.95
CA LEU A 193 -9.34 9.80 -4.17
C LEU A 193 -9.87 10.92 -5.06
N MET A 194 -9.11 11.35 -6.07
CA MET A 194 -9.50 12.47 -6.93
C MET A 194 -10.76 12.17 -7.74
N SER A 195 -10.92 10.92 -8.20
CA SER A 195 -12.09 10.52 -8.99
C SER A 195 -13.40 10.52 -8.21
N LEU A 196 -13.39 10.61 -6.87
CA LEU A 196 -14.60 10.84 -6.07
C LEU A 196 -15.35 12.08 -6.55
N ASN A 197 -14.60 13.12 -6.98
CA ASN A 197 -15.15 14.27 -7.68
C ASN A 197 -14.56 14.36 -9.10
N TYR A 198 -15.16 13.62 -10.02
CA TYR A 198 -14.74 13.57 -11.43
C TYR A 198 -14.79 14.93 -12.16
N ARG A 199 -15.48 15.96 -11.61
CA ARG A 199 -15.54 17.30 -12.21
C ARG A 199 -14.27 18.12 -11.91
N TRP A 200 -13.61 17.85 -10.79
CA TRP A 200 -12.42 18.55 -10.37
C TRP A 200 -11.15 17.96 -10.97
N PHE A 201 -10.10 18.78 -11.15
CA PHE A 201 -8.77 18.28 -11.50
C PHE A 201 -7.62 19.11 -10.89
N SER A 202 -6.48 18.47 -10.62
CA SER A 202 -5.24 19.04 -10.11
C SER A 202 -4.06 18.13 -10.42
N THR A 203 -2.97 18.70 -10.93
CA THR A 203 -1.75 17.95 -11.28
C THR A 203 -0.87 17.66 -10.06
N MET A 204 -0.90 18.51 -9.04
CA MET A 204 -0.11 18.37 -7.81
C MET A 204 -0.80 17.53 -6.72
N PHE A 205 -1.95 16.93 -7.01
CA PHE A 205 -2.69 16.14 -6.03
C PHE A 205 -2.06 14.76 -5.77
N GLY A 206 -1.40 14.20 -6.79
CA GLY A 206 -0.78 12.88 -6.72
C GLY A 206 0.70 12.91 -6.40
#